data_AF-A0A832NVW0-F1
#
_entry.id   AF-A0A832NVW0-F1
#
_cell.length_a   1.000
_cell.length_b   1.000
_cell.length_c   1.000
_cell.angle_alpha   90.00
_cell.angle_beta   90.00
_cell.angle_gamma   90.00
#
_symmetry.space_group_name_H-M   'P 1'
#
loop_
_entity.id
_entity.type
_entity.pdbx_description
1 polymer ?
#
loop_
_entity_poly.entity_id
_entity_poly.type
_entity_poly.pdbx_seq_one_letter_code
_entity_poly.pdbx_strand_id
1 'polypeptide(L)'
;MKQRTILFIILITICSLPLYAAELTYDMSTGKISGFDLTNPDNPFTPASYANSTEVWSKAGFVGRLNYRGAPTTLTFSNTGSVATGTQNNRFYFTFNTNGTIRLDRWREFFLVTRVKGLYHNGAQHDFSGTNTVVANNGGTVAITEGAGPELVSSGQSGYNATGGSGVYNGSNGFKYKYKYQYIWVDVTVIMTDKKKNLNKGYYITQFTASSPIGVNYTMVLIGERDPKNNQNEPSSFYFGVESIVSNPFP
;
A
#
# COMPACT_ATOMS: atom_id res chain seq x y z
N MET A 1 -18.15 -14.33 -48.28
CA MET A 1 -17.17 -13.66 -47.39
C MET A 1 -17.78 -12.67 -46.38
N LYS A 2 -18.90 -11.97 -46.66
CA LYS A 2 -19.45 -10.95 -45.74
C LYS A 2 -20.05 -11.48 -44.41
N GLN A 3 -20.53 -12.73 -44.37
CA GLN A 3 -21.23 -13.29 -43.21
C GLN A 3 -20.29 -13.75 -42.07
N ARG A 4 -19.04 -14.12 -42.39
CA ARG A 4 -18.02 -14.50 -41.40
C ARG A 4 -17.46 -13.30 -40.63
N THR A 5 -17.40 -12.12 -41.26
CA THR A 5 -16.91 -10.89 -40.63
C THR A 5 -17.90 -10.36 -39.58
N ILE A 6 -19.21 -10.49 -39.82
CA ILE A 6 -20.25 -10.03 -38.88
C ILE A 6 -20.27 -10.92 -37.62
N LEU A 7 -20.10 -12.24 -37.78
CA LEU A 7 -20.05 -13.17 -36.65
C LEU A 7 -18.84 -12.90 -35.72
N PHE A 8 -17.69 -12.53 -36.30
CA PHE A 8 -16.48 -12.19 -35.56
C PHE A 8 -16.62 -10.87 -34.79
N ILE A 9 -17.28 -9.86 -35.37
CA ILE A 9 -17.52 -8.58 -34.69
C ILE A 9 -18.49 -8.77 -33.52
N ILE A 10 -19.59 -9.53 -33.70
CA ILE A 10 -20.54 -9.83 -32.61
C ILE A 10 -19.86 -10.59 -31.47
N LEU A 11 -18.95 -11.53 -31.78
CA LEU A 11 -18.19 -12.27 -30.76
C LEU A 11 -17.22 -11.37 -29.97
N ILE A 12 -16.57 -10.41 -30.63
CA ILE A 12 -15.68 -9.43 -29.97
C ILE A 12 -16.47 -8.45 -29.09
N THR A 13 -17.67 -8.03 -29.52
CA THR A 13 -18.52 -7.10 -28.73
C THR A 13 -19.24 -7.79 -27.57
N ILE A 14 -19.49 -9.10 -27.63
CA ILE A 14 -20.08 -9.88 -26.51
C ILE A 14 -18.99 -10.26 -25.47
N CYS A 15 -17.73 -10.41 -25.89
CA CYS A 15 -16.61 -10.73 -24.99
C CYS A 15 -15.88 -9.50 -24.43
N SER A 16 -16.28 -8.27 -24.74
CA SER A 16 -15.75 -7.07 -24.08
C SER A 16 -16.39 -6.88 -22.70
N LEU A 17 -16.25 -7.89 -21.82
CA LEU A 17 -16.41 -7.65 -20.40
C LEU A 17 -15.29 -6.68 -19.98
N PRO A 18 -15.59 -5.58 -19.26
CA PRO A 18 -14.55 -4.75 -18.71
C PRO A 18 -13.64 -5.61 -17.83
N LEU A 19 -12.41 -5.80 -18.28
CA LEU A 19 -11.40 -6.57 -17.57
C LEU A 19 -10.86 -5.64 -16.47
N TYR A 20 -11.38 -5.80 -15.26
CA TYR A 20 -10.89 -5.03 -14.12
C TYR A 20 -9.66 -5.73 -13.54
N ALA A 21 -8.51 -5.09 -13.68
CA ALA A 21 -7.27 -5.52 -13.06
C ALA A 21 -7.24 -5.09 -11.59
N ALA A 22 -6.54 -5.87 -10.76
CA ALA A 22 -6.19 -5.40 -9.44
C ALA A 22 -5.25 -4.20 -9.57
N GLU A 23 -5.42 -3.22 -8.70
CA GLU A 23 -4.70 -1.95 -8.71
C GLU A 23 -4.15 -1.68 -7.31
N LEU A 24 -2.91 -1.21 -7.25
CA LEU A 24 -2.30 -0.66 -6.04
C LEU A 24 -1.64 0.68 -6.36
N THR A 25 -2.27 1.77 -5.97
CA THR A 25 -1.76 3.14 -6.16
C THR A 25 -1.43 3.79 -4.82
N TYR A 26 -0.95 5.03 -4.84
CA TYR A 26 -0.67 5.81 -3.63
C TYR A 26 -1.27 7.19 -3.76
N ASP A 27 -1.87 7.65 -2.67
CA ASP A 27 -2.41 9.00 -2.57
C ASP A 27 -1.39 9.96 -1.98
N MET A 28 -0.73 10.73 -2.85
CA MET A 28 0.24 11.74 -2.43
C MET A 28 -0.37 12.87 -1.59
N SER A 29 -1.68 13.11 -1.67
CA SER A 29 -2.32 14.21 -0.93
C SER A 29 -2.42 13.96 0.57
N THR A 30 -2.13 12.73 1.02
CA THR A 30 -2.46 12.27 2.37
C THR A 30 -1.27 12.29 3.32
N GLY A 31 -0.02 12.31 2.84
CA GLY A 31 1.15 12.29 3.71
C GLY A 31 2.40 12.86 3.07
N LYS A 32 3.58 12.34 3.43
CA LYS A 32 4.88 12.83 2.96
C LYS A 32 5.83 11.69 2.61
N ILE A 33 6.72 11.97 1.68
CA ILE A 33 7.80 11.05 1.27
C ILE A 33 9.19 11.54 1.68
N SER A 34 9.31 12.76 2.18
CA SER A 34 10.55 13.34 2.68
C SER A 34 10.35 14.15 3.97
N GLY A 35 11.44 14.60 4.58
CA GLY A 35 11.41 15.34 5.85
C GLY A 35 11.03 14.47 7.05
N PHE A 36 11.40 13.18 7.03
CA PHE A 36 11.28 12.32 8.21
C PHE A 36 12.43 12.62 9.18
N ASP A 37 12.13 13.19 10.35
CA ASP A 37 13.14 13.46 11.37
C ASP A 37 13.69 12.15 11.96
N LEU A 38 15.00 11.94 11.82
CA LEU A 38 15.72 10.77 12.33
C LEU A 38 16.48 11.05 13.63
N THR A 39 16.35 12.27 14.19
CA THR A 39 17.06 12.70 15.38
C THR A 39 16.62 11.89 16.59
N ASN A 40 15.31 11.89 16.85
CA ASN A 40 14.72 11.29 18.04
C ASN A 40 13.89 10.06 17.69
N PRO A 41 13.80 9.06 18.59
CA PRO A 41 12.84 7.97 18.44
C PRO A 41 11.41 8.51 18.62
N ASP A 42 10.46 7.83 18.01
CA ASP A 42 9.05 8.07 18.30
C ASP A 42 8.71 7.63 19.73
N ASN A 43 7.58 8.12 20.25
CA ASN A 43 7.01 7.61 21.51
C ASN A 43 5.58 7.10 21.28
N PRO A 44 5.28 5.83 21.56
CA PRO A 44 6.22 4.74 21.85
C PRO A 44 7.11 4.38 20.64
N PHE A 45 8.29 3.81 20.85
CA PHE A 45 9.20 3.35 19.77
C PHE A 45 9.23 1.82 19.61
N THR A 46 8.32 1.11 20.29
CA THR A 46 8.29 -0.35 20.33
C THR A 46 7.13 -0.91 19.51
N PRO A 47 7.37 -1.88 18.60
CA PRO A 47 6.33 -2.48 17.76
C PRO A 47 5.08 -2.97 18.53
N ALA A 48 5.28 -3.65 19.67
CA ALA A 48 4.20 -4.21 20.47
C ALA A 48 3.18 -3.16 20.96
N SER A 49 3.59 -1.90 21.04
CA SER A 49 2.73 -0.80 21.50
C SER A 49 1.74 -0.30 20.46
N TYR A 50 1.77 -0.84 19.23
CA TYR A 50 0.97 -0.33 18.11
C TYR A 50 -0.09 -1.31 17.61
N ALA A 51 -0.09 -2.56 18.05
CA ALA A 51 -1.14 -3.55 17.75
C ALA A 51 -2.41 -3.28 18.59
N ASN A 52 -3.05 -2.14 18.36
CA ASN A 52 -4.24 -1.68 19.08
C ASN A 52 -5.14 -0.82 18.18
N SER A 53 -6.22 -0.29 18.76
CA SER A 53 -7.23 0.50 18.03
C SER A 53 -6.86 1.98 17.83
N THR A 54 -5.82 2.50 18.48
CA THR A 54 -5.43 3.91 18.37
C THR A 54 -4.81 4.18 17.00
N GLU A 55 -5.43 5.06 16.22
CA GLU A 55 -4.93 5.41 14.90
C GLU A 55 -3.64 6.25 14.97
N VAL A 56 -2.78 6.11 13.96
CA VAL A 56 -1.44 6.72 13.94
C VAL A 56 -1.18 7.63 12.73
N TRP A 57 -2.18 7.86 11.89
CA TRP A 57 -2.04 8.75 10.72
C TRP A 57 -1.71 10.20 11.08
N SER A 58 -1.96 10.62 12.33
CA SER A 58 -1.61 11.96 12.82
C SER A 58 -0.16 12.07 13.30
N LYS A 59 0.60 10.97 13.36
CA LYS A 59 2.01 11.00 13.75
C LYS A 59 2.86 11.62 12.64
N ALA A 60 3.97 12.25 13.04
CA ALA A 60 4.91 12.89 12.12
C ALA A 60 5.53 11.92 11.09
N GLY A 61 5.46 10.61 11.33
CA GLY A 61 5.89 9.57 10.42
C GLY A 61 4.82 9.08 9.43
N PHE A 62 3.65 9.73 9.32
CA PHE A 62 2.63 9.33 8.35
C PHE A 62 3.14 9.47 6.92
N VAL A 63 3.25 8.34 6.24
CA VAL A 63 3.72 8.28 4.85
C VAL A 63 2.58 8.70 3.94
N GLY A 64 1.40 8.09 4.12
CA GLY A 64 0.21 8.34 3.31
C GLY A 64 -0.61 7.07 3.15
N ARG A 65 -1.39 7.00 2.07
CA ARG A 65 -2.31 5.89 1.80
C ARG A 65 -1.89 5.09 0.58
N LEU A 66 -1.84 3.78 0.73
CA LEU A 66 -1.86 2.85 -0.40
C LEU A 66 -3.29 2.50 -0.75
N ASN A 67 -3.59 2.53 -2.03
CA ASN A 67 -4.91 2.57 -2.60
C ASN A 67 -5.16 1.25 -3.33
N TYR A 68 -6.08 0.42 -2.83
CA TYR A 68 -6.29 -0.93 -3.33
C TYR A 68 -7.67 -1.13 -3.96
N ARG A 69 -7.66 -1.76 -5.14
CA ARG A 69 -8.82 -2.35 -5.81
C ARG A 69 -8.47 -3.75 -6.29
N GLY A 70 -9.40 -4.68 -6.13
CA GLY A 70 -9.23 -6.08 -6.46
C GLY A 70 -9.94 -6.99 -5.45
N ALA A 71 -9.78 -8.30 -5.64
CA ALA A 71 -10.27 -9.32 -4.72
C ALA A 71 -9.56 -9.25 -3.34
N PRO A 72 -10.07 -9.88 -2.28
CA PRO A 72 -9.32 -10.01 -1.03
C PRO A 72 -7.89 -10.52 -1.26
N THR A 73 -6.92 -9.97 -0.54
CA THR A 73 -5.51 -10.30 -0.75
C THR A 73 -4.65 -10.05 0.50
N THR A 74 -3.34 -10.25 0.36
CA THR A 74 -2.34 -9.89 1.38
C THR A 74 -1.28 -9.01 0.73
N LEU A 75 -0.95 -7.90 1.39
CA LEU A 75 0.21 -7.08 1.04
C LEU A 75 1.41 -7.55 1.85
N THR A 76 2.52 -7.83 1.18
CA THR A 76 3.83 -8.12 1.77
C THR A 76 4.72 -6.89 1.61
N PHE A 77 5.28 -6.42 2.71
CA PHE A 77 6.17 -5.27 2.73
C PHE A 77 7.62 -5.75 2.80
N SER A 78 8.35 -5.54 1.71
CA SER A 78 9.72 -6.01 1.55
C SER A 78 10.69 -4.84 1.50
N ASN A 79 11.81 -4.92 2.22
CA ASN A 79 12.91 -4.00 2.08
C ASN A 79 13.62 -4.28 0.74
N THR A 80 13.43 -3.39 -0.22
CA THR A 80 14.01 -3.48 -1.57
C THR A 80 15.14 -2.47 -1.77
N GLY A 81 15.45 -1.67 -0.75
CA GLY A 81 16.55 -0.74 -0.72
C GLY A 81 17.87 -1.35 -0.23
N SER A 82 18.81 -0.46 0.07
CA SER A 82 20.12 -0.88 0.57
C SER A 82 20.04 -1.48 1.99
N VAL A 83 20.78 -2.56 2.21
CA VAL A 83 20.75 -3.32 3.47
C VAL A 83 21.80 -2.78 4.44
N ALA A 84 21.35 -2.35 5.63
CA ALA A 84 22.22 -1.86 6.68
C ALA A 84 23.16 -2.96 7.23
N THR A 85 24.42 -2.60 7.48
CA THR A 85 25.45 -3.50 8.01
C THR A 85 25.51 -3.50 9.53
N GLY A 86 25.91 -4.64 10.11
CA GLY A 86 25.96 -4.84 11.56
C GLY A 86 24.57 -4.87 12.19
N THR A 87 23.60 -5.42 11.46
CA THR A 87 22.23 -5.64 11.93
C THR A 87 21.96 -7.14 11.95
N GLN A 88 21.06 -7.59 12.83
CA GLN A 88 20.72 -9.01 12.99
C GLN A 88 19.24 -9.32 12.74
N ASN A 89 18.39 -8.31 12.57
CA ASN A 89 16.95 -8.45 12.80
C ASN A 89 16.04 -8.31 11.57
N ASN A 90 16.57 -8.39 10.34
CA ASN A 90 15.77 -8.27 9.10
C ASN A 90 14.73 -7.12 9.14
N ARG A 91 15.15 -5.92 9.59
CA ARG A 91 14.30 -4.73 9.78
C ARG A 91 14.41 -3.75 8.61
N PHE A 92 13.68 -2.65 8.72
CA PHE A 92 13.78 -1.52 7.82
C PHE A 92 14.71 -0.44 8.38
N TYR A 93 15.46 0.20 7.49
CA TYR A 93 16.45 1.19 7.87
C TYR A 93 16.44 2.37 6.90
N PHE A 94 16.51 3.57 7.45
CA PHE A 94 17.04 4.72 6.74
C PHE A 94 18.57 4.63 6.74
N THR A 95 19.19 4.60 5.56
CA THR A 95 20.66 4.51 5.41
C THR A 95 21.23 5.83 4.90
N PHE A 96 22.38 6.24 5.44
CA PHE A 96 22.93 7.57 5.18
C PHE A 96 23.29 7.72 3.70
N ASN A 97 22.85 8.82 3.09
CA ASN A 97 23.15 9.17 1.72
C ASN A 97 24.11 10.37 1.71
N THR A 98 25.30 10.16 1.13
CA THR A 98 26.28 11.22 0.88
C THR A 98 26.30 11.53 -0.61
N ASN A 99 25.45 12.45 -1.05
CA ASN A 99 25.39 12.93 -2.44
C ASN A 99 25.33 11.79 -3.48
N GLY A 100 24.43 10.83 -3.28
CA GLY A 100 24.24 9.67 -4.14
C GLY A 100 24.99 8.41 -3.70
N THR A 101 25.93 8.52 -2.76
CA THR A 101 26.65 7.35 -2.21
C THR A 101 26.00 6.88 -0.91
N ILE A 102 25.54 5.63 -0.89
CA ILE A 102 24.92 5.03 0.31
C ILE A 102 25.97 4.49 1.27
N ARG A 103 25.79 4.79 2.56
CA ARG A 103 26.65 4.36 3.66
C ARG A 103 25.88 3.42 4.59
N LEU A 104 26.09 2.12 4.39
CA LEU A 104 25.38 1.04 5.10
C LEU A 104 25.77 0.89 6.57
N ASP A 105 26.84 1.55 7.00
CA ASP A 105 27.34 1.58 8.38
C ASP A 105 26.71 2.69 9.23
N ARG A 106 25.80 3.48 8.64
CA ARG A 106 25.17 4.66 9.24
C ARG A 106 23.67 4.62 8.99
N TRP A 107 22.89 4.35 10.03
CA TRP A 107 21.46 4.09 9.85
C TRP A 107 20.61 4.39 11.07
N ARG A 108 19.31 4.59 10.80
CA ARG A 108 18.22 4.64 11.78
C ARG A 108 17.22 3.52 11.45
N GLU A 109 16.87 2.71 12.43
CA GLU A 109 15.89 1.63 12.26
C GLU A 109 14.47 2.17 12.49
N PHE A 110 13.53 1.66 11.69
CA PHE A 110 12.11 1.93 11.84
C PHE A 110 11.27 0.67 11.61
N PHE A 111 10.00 0.75 11.96
CA PHE A 111 8.98 -0.21 11.55
C PHE A 111 7.76 0.53 10.99
N LEU A 112 6.90 -0.21 10.30
CA LEU A 112 5.67 0.35 9.76
C LEU A 112 4.49 -0.03 10.65
N VAL A 113 3.56 0.90 10.82
CA VAL A 113 2.24 0.67 11.37
C VAL A 113 1.24 0.96 10.27
N THR A 114 0.35 0.01 10.03
CA THR A 114 -0.63 0.07 8.95
C THR A 114 -2.05 -0.08 9.48
N ARG A 115 -3.02 0.53 8.81
CA ARG A 115 -4.44 0.35 9.14
C ARG A 115 -5.26 0.30 7.86
N VAL A 116 -6.12 -0.71 7.73
CA VAL A 116 -6.87 -0.97 6.51
C VAL A 116 -8.31 -0.51 6.69
N LYS A 117 -8.81 0.28 5.74
CA LYS A 117 -10.16 0.86 5.77
C LYS A 117 -10.79 0.79 4.38
N GLY A 118 -12.12 0.86 4.33
CA GLY A 118 -12.89 0.75 3.10
C GLY A 118 -13.83 1.93 2.88
N LEU A 119 -14.11 2.22 1.61
CA LEU A 119 -15.15 3.14 1.17
C LEU A 119 -16.29 2.33 0.58
N TYR A 120 -17.47 2.43 1.15
CA TYR A 120 -18.68 1.86 0.54
C TYR A 120 -19.03 2.58 -0.76
N HIS A 121 -19.85 1.94 -1.61
CA HIS A 121 -20.27 2.50 -2.90
C HIS A 121 -21.18 3.74 -2.78
N ASN A 122 -21.72 4.03 -1.59
CA ASN A 122 -22.39 5.29 -1.28
C ASN A 122 -21.44 6.39 -0.76
N GLY A 123 -20.13 6.14 -0.72
CA GLY A 123 -19.12 7.09 -0.22
C GLY A 123 -18.91 7.10 1.29
N ALA A 124 -19.62 6.25 2.06
CA ALA A 124 -19.38 6.16 3.51
C ALA A 124 -18.08 5.40 3.81
N GLN A 125 -17.26 5.94 4.70
CA GLN A 125 -16.05 5.27 5.18
C GLN A 125 -16.38 4.20 6.21
N HIS A 126 -15.59 3.14 6.23
CA HIS A 126 -15.72 2.06 7.19
C HIS A 126 -14.35 1.50 7.56
N ASP A 127 -14.01 1.63 8.85
CA ASP A 127 -12.84 1.01 9.41
C ASP A 127 -13.15 -0.42 9.85
N PHE A 128 -13.08 -1.33 8.89
CA PHE A 128 -13.31 -2.75 9.13
C PHE A 128 -12.14 -3.45 9.82
N SER A 129 -10.95 -2.84 9.82
CA SER A 129 -9.79 -3.42 10.53
C SER A 129 -9.90 -3.25 12.04
N GLY A 130 -10.38 -2.09 12.50
CA GLY A 130 -10.56 -1.77 13.93
C GLY A 130 -9.26 -1.65 14.73
N THR A 131 -8.14 -2.19 14.24
CA THR A 131 -6.83 -2.23 14.88
C THR A 131 -5.72 -2.07 13.86
N ASN A 132 -4.56 -1.56 14.30
CA ASN A 132 -3.40 -1.46 13.43
C ASN A 132 -2.68 -2.80 13.29
N THR A 133 -2.08 -3.02 12.13
CA THR A 133 -1.15 -4.11 11.84
C THR A 133 0.27 -3.58 11.81
N VAL A 134 1.15 -4.20 12.58
CA VAL A 134 2.55 -3.79 12.70
C VAL A 134 3.42 -4.63 11.77
N VAL A 135 4.07 -3.98 10.81
CA VAL A 135 5.04 -4.61 9.91
C VAL A 135 6.44 -4.27 10.44
N ALA A 136 6.89 -5.13 11.34
CA ALA A 136 8.12 -4.92 12.08
C ALA A 136 9.36 -5.40 11.30
N ASN A 137 9.21 -6.41 10.45
CA ASN A 137 10.29 -7.08 9.74
C ASN A 137 10.06 -7.00 8.23
N ASN A 138 11.15 -7.08 7.46
CA ASN A 138 11.12 -7.29 6.01
C ASN A 138 10.40 -8.62 5.70
N GLY A 139 9.42 -8.55 4.80
CA GLY A 139 8.49 -9.63 4.48
C GLY A 139 7.26 -9.68 5.39
N GLY A 140 7.10 -8.72 6.31
CA GLY A 140 5.89 -8.61 7.13
C GLY A 140 4.65 -8.32 6.26
N THR A 141 3.50 -8.79 6.71
CA THR A 141 2.28 -8.80 5.89
C THR A 141 1.13 -8.02 6.52
N VAL A 142 0.23 -7.55 5.66
CA VAL A 142 -1.03 -6.89 6.01
C VAL A 142 -2.14 -7.56 5.21
N ALA A 143 -3.11 -8.14 5.91
CA ALA A 143 -4.26 -8.77 5.26
C ALA A 143 -5.27 -7.70 4.81
N ILE A 144 -5.70 -7.80 3.55
CA ILE A 144 -6.86 -7.11 3.01
C ILE A 144 -7.95 -8.16 2.85
N THR A 145 -8.75 -8.35 3.91
CA THR A 145 -9.72 -9.45 4.02
C THR A 145 -10.96 -9.28 3.13
N GLU A 146 -11.13 -8.11 2.55
CA GLU A 146 -12.32 -7.71 1.80
C GLU A 146 -11.92 -7.25 0.39
N GLY A 147 -12.81 -7.42 -0.58
CA GLY A 147 -12.58 -6.95 -1.95
C GLY A 147 -13.03 -5.50 -2.14
N ALA A 148 -12.51 -4.85 -3.17
CA ALA A 148 -12.94 -3.53 -3.60
C ALA A 148 -12.91 -3.38 -5.11
N GLY A 149 -13.89 -2.68 -5.68
CA GLY A 149 -13.87 -2.33 -7.10
C GLY A 149 -15.25 -2.09 -7.70
N PRO A 150 -15.30 -1.56 -8.94
CA PRO A 150 -16.54 -1.19 -9.61
C PRO A 150 -17.30 -2.38 -10.22
N GLU A 151 -16.76 -3.59 -10.16
CA GLU A 151 -17.34 -4.78 -10.78
C GLU A 151 -18.76 -5.06 -10.31
N LEU A 152 -19.62 -5.48 -11.25
CA LEU A 152 -20.99 -5.84 -10.99
C LEU A 152 -21.20 -7.36 -11.13
N VAL A 153 -22.21 -7.88 -10.46
CA VAL A 153 -22.64 -9.28 -10.56
C VAL A 153 -23.82 -9.44 -11.50
N SER A 154 -23.98 -10.62 -12.09
CA SER A 154 -25.14 -10.96 -12.92
C SER A 154 -26.36 -11.27 -12.07
N SER A 155 -27.56 -11.17 -12.65
CA SER A 155 -28.80 -11.58 -11.97
C SER A 155 -28.71 -13.05 -11.54
N GLY A 156 -29.17 -13.36 -10.34
CA GLY A 156 -29.06 -14.67 -9.69
C GLY A 156 -27.78 -14.88 -8.89
N GLN A 157 -26.80 -13.97 -8.94
CA GLN A 157 -25.56 -14.06 -8.17
C GLN A 157 -25.64 -13.27 -6.86
N SER A 158 -24.83 -13.69 -5.87
CA SER A 158 -24.64 -12.93 -4.64
C SER A 158 -23.78 -11.70 -4.92
N GLY A 159 -24.20 -10.56 -4.41
CA GLY A 159 -23.47 -9.30 -4.48
C GLY A 159 -23.75 -8.43 -3.25
N TYR A 160 -23.32 -7.18 -3.34
CA TYR A 160 -23.41 -6.18 -2.29
C TYR A 160 -24.23 -4.98 -2.75
N ASN A 161 -24.91 -4.34 -1.81
CA ASN A 161 -25.58 -3.07 -2.02
C ASN A 161 -24.66 -1.87 -1.74
N ALA A 162 -25.19 -0.66 -1.92
CA ALA A 162 -24.40 0.56 -1.79
C ALA A 162 -23.83 0.81 -0.38
N THR A 163 -24.41 0.17 0.65
CA THR A 163 -23.98 0.28 2.06
C THR A 163 -23.23 -0.97 2.55
N GLY A 164 -22.85 -1.87 1.63
CA GLY A 164 -22.08 -3.08 1.95
C GLY A 164 -22.87 -4.26 2.52
N GLY A 165 -24.21 -4.18 2.52
CA GLY A 165 -25.06 -5.34 2.84
C GLY A 165 -25.05 -6.35 1.69
N SER A 166 -25.04 -7.65 2.02
CA SER A 166 -25.01 -8.74 1.04
C SER A 166 -26.42 -9.24 0.66
N GLY A 167 -26.61 -9.69 -0.58
CA GLY A 167 -27.87 -10.28 -1.04
C GLY A 167 -27.76 -10.81 -2.46
N VAL A 168 -28.82 -11.48 -2.96
CA VAL A 168 -28.87 -11.97 -4.35
C VAL A 168 -29.37 -10.86 -5.26
N TYR A 169 -28.61 -10.54 -6.30
CA TYR A 169 -29.01 -9.58 -7.31
C TYR A 169 -30.12 -10.19 -8.18
N ASN A 170 -31.25 -9.51 -8.33
CA ASN A 170 -32.38 -9.99 -9.15
C ASN A 170 -32.52 -9.22 -10.49
N GLY A 171 -31.53 -8.40 -10.85
CA GLY A 171 -31.57 -7.55 -12.04
C GLY A 171 -32.11 -6.15 -11.82
N SER A 172 -32.72 -5.85 -10.66
CA SER A 172 -33.30 -4.54 -10.35
C SER A 172 -33.05 -4.03 -8.93
N ASN A 173 -32.72 -4.92 -7.99
CA ASN A 173 -32.42 -4.54 -6.61
C ASN A 173 -31.00 -3.95 -6.45
N GLY A 174 -30.70 -3.48 -5.24
CA GLY A 174 -29.44 -2.79 -4.96
C GLY A 174 -28.19 -3.67 -4.92
N PHE A 175 -28.30 -5.01 -4.87
CA PHE A 175 -27.19 -5.94 -4.58
C PHE A 175 -26.27 -6.22 -5.78
N LYS A 176 -26.06 -5.21 -6.63
CA LYS A 176 -25.39 -5.35 -7.92
C LYS A 176 -23.87 -5.38 -7.87
N TYR A 177 -23.23 -4.99 -6.77
CA TYR A 177 -21.77 -4.86 -6.70
C TYR A 177 -21.11 -6.20 -6.35
N LYS A 178 -20.04 -6.56 -7.05
CA LYS A 178 -19.27 -7.79 -6.78
C LYS A 178 -18.50 -7.72 -5.47
N TYR A 179 -17.99 -6.54 -5.14
CA TYR A 179 -17.25 -6.29 -3.93
C TYR A 179 -17.99 -5.33 -3.01
N LYS A 180 -17.78 -5.52 -1.71
CA LYS A 180 -18.43 -4.74 -0.64
C LYS A 180 -18.04 -3.26 -0.69
N TYR A 181 -16.78 -2.99 -1.01
CA TYR A 181 -16.24 -1.64 -1.09
C TYR A 181 -16.05 -1.20 -2.54
N GLN A 182 -16.21 0.10 -2.78
CA GLN A 182 -15.76 0.72 -4.02
C GLN A 182 -14.24 0.76 -4.07
N TYR A 183 -13.61 0.89 -2.89
CA TYR A 183 -12.21 1.22 -2.76
C TYR A 183 -11.72 0.91 -1.33
N ILE A 184 -10.51 0.36 -1.19
CA ILE A 184 -9.85 0.11 0.10
C ILE A 184 -8.58 0.94 0.16
N TRP A 185 -8.24 1.47 1.33
CA TRP A 185 -6.94 2.08 1.55
C TRP A 185 -6.23 1.51 2.78
N VAL A 186 -4.90 1.57 2.72
CA VAL A 186 -4.00 1.21 3.81
C VAL A 186 -3.26 2.47 4.21
N ASP A 187 -3.61 3.01 5.37
CA ASP A 187 -2.83 4.08 6.01
C ASP A 187 -1.45 3.50 6.39
N VAL A 188 -0.35 4.12 5.97
CA VAL A 188 1.03 3.67 6.25
C VAL A 188 1.76 4.73 7.07
N THR A 189 2.28 4.35 8.24
CA THR A 189 3.03 5.22 9.14
C THR A 189 4.37 4.60 9.48
N VAL A 190 5.45 5.34 9.30
CA VAL A 190 6.79 5.00 9.78
C VAL A 190 6.91 5.36 11.25
N ILE A 191 7.43 4.45 12.07
CA ILE A 191 7.75 4.70 13.47
C ILE A 191 9.24 4.45 13.70
N MET A 192 9.95 5.49 14.11
CA MET A 192 11.38 5.45 14.39
C MET A 192 11.64 4.72 15.71
N THR A 193 12.50 3.69 15.67
CA THR A 193 12.93 2.97 16.87
C THR A 193 14.01 3.74 17.63
N ASP A 194 14.38 3.29 18.82
CA ASP A 194 15.58 3.75 19.55
C ASP A 194 16.90 3.26 18.92
N LYS A 195 16.84 2.28 18.00
CA LYS A 195 18.02 1.66 17.38
C LYS A 195 18.59 2.51 16.27
N LYS A 196 19.90 2.73 16.36
CA LYS A 196 20.68 3.50 15.41
C LYS A 196 22.13 3.04 15.40
N LYS A 197 22.83 3.32 14.32
CA LYS A 197 24.29 3.15 14.22
C LYS A 197 24.89 4.34 13.52
N ASN A 198 25.92 4.95 14.13
CA ASN A 198 26.70 6.04 13.55
C ASN A 198 25.85 7.09 12.81
N LEU A 199 24.70 7.44 13.40
CA LEU A 199 23.90 8.52 12.86
C LEU A 199 24.83 9.74 12.74
N ASN A 200 24.82 10.35 11.56
CA ASN A 200 25.52 11.58 11.19
C ASN A 200 24.52 12.64 10.71
N LYS A 201 24.99 13.89 10.66
CA LYS A 201 24.21 14.99 10.08
C LYS A 201 24.09 14.85 8.56
N GLY A 202 22.88 14.97 8.03
CA GLY A 202 22.55 14.88 6.61
C GLY A 202 21.33 14.02 6.31
N TYR A 203 21.22 13.59 5.06
CA TYR A 203 20.07 12.85 4.55
C TYR A 203 20.28 11.35 4.56
N TYR A 204 19.16 10.65 4.64
CA TYR A 204 19.08 9.20 4.61
C TYR A 204 17.97 8.78 3.67
N ILE A 205 18.12 7.61 3.07
CA ILE A 205 17.13 7.06 2.17
C ILE A 205 16.77 5.65 2.60
N THR A 206 15.51 5.30 2.40
CA THR A 206 15.02 3.93 2.50
C THR A 206 14.13 3.64 1.31
N GLN A 207 14.08 2.37 0.93
CA GLN A 207 13.19 1.90 -0.13
C GLN A 207 12.56 0.58 0.30
N PHE A 208 11.24 0.49 0.17
CA PHE A 208 10.51 -0.73 0.41
C PHE A 208 9.34 -0.86 -0.56
N THR A 209 8.93 -2.09 -0.81
CA THR A 209 7.89 -2.42 -1.77
C THR A 209 6.76 -3.14 -1.06
N ALA A 210 5.53 -2.65 -1.22
CA ALA A 210 4.33 -3.40 -0.89
C ALA A 210 3.91 -4.20 -2.13
N SER A 211 3.82 -5.52 -2.04
CA SER A 211 3.41 -6.37 -3.16
C SER A 211 2.35 -7.38 -2.74
N SER A 212 1.58 -7.87 -3.70
CA SER A 212 0.57 -8.90 -3.49
C SER A 212 0.79 -10.09 -4.44
N PRO A 213 0.43 -11.32 -4.02
CA PRO A 213 0.44 -12.50 -4.90
C PRO A 213 -0.40 -12.35 -6.17
N ILE A 214 -1.36 -11.42 -6.21
CA ILE A 214 -2.20 -11.16 -7.41
C ILE A 214 -1.51 -10.24 -8.44
N GLY A 215 -0.23 -9.94 -8.24
CA GLY A 215 0.62 -9.24 -9.21
C GLY A 215 0.72 -7.72 -9.02
N VAL A 216 -0.05 -7.12 -8.11
CA VAL A 216 0.06 -5.68 -7.81
C VAL A 216 1.26 -5.39 -6.92
N ASN A 217 1.96 -4.29 -7.18
CA ASN A 217 3.05 -3.83 -6.33
C ASN A 217 3.22 -2.31 -6.39
N TYR A 218 3.75 -1.76 -5.30
CA TYR A 218 4.06 -0.35 -5.15
C TYR A 218 5.38 -0.18 -4.41
N THR A 219 6.33 0.53 -5.01
CA THR A 219 7.62 0.84 -4.37
C THR A 219 7.64 2.25 -3.81
N MET A 220 7.89 2.38 -2.51
CA MET A 220 8.09 3.63 -1.79
C MET A 220 9.57 3.91 -1.59
N VAL A 221 9.98 5.13 -1.93
CA VAL A 221 11.30 5.69 -1.59
C VAL A 221 11.08 6.84 -0.65
N LEU A 222 11.58 6.73 0.59
CA LEU A 222 11.42 7.77 1.62
C LEU A 222 12.76 8.41 1.96
N ILE A 223 12.72 9.70 2.26
CA ILE A 223 13.89 10.50 2.64
C ILE A 223 13.77 10.96 4.09
N GLY A 224 14.69 10.49 4.92
CA GLY A 224 14.86 10.97 6.28
C GLY A 224 15.99 11.98 6.38
N GLU A 225 15.95 12.79 7.42
CA GLU A 225 16.93 13.84 7.68
C GLU A 225 17.37 13.82 9.14
N ARG A 226 18.61 14.23 9.36
CA ARG A 226 19.12 14.55 10.69
C ARG A 226 19.97 15.79 10.59
N ASP A 227 19.49 16.92 11.09
CA ASP A 227 20.18 18.22 11.07
C ASP A 227 20.96 18.44 9.76
N PRO A 228 20.33 18.35 8.58
CA PRO A 228 21.04 18.46 7.31
C PRO A 228 21.78 19.79 7.24
N LYS A 229 23.03 19.74 6.77
CA LYS A 229 23.82 20.96 6.61
C LYS A 229 23.35 21.71 5.36
N ASN A 230 23.44 23.03 5.36
CA ASN A 230 23.05 23.90 4.22
C ASN A 230 23.73 23.54 2.88
N ASN A 231 24.84 22.78 2.90
CA ASN A 231 25.60 22.37 1.73
C ASN A 231 25.36 20.91 1.30
N GLN A 232 24.40 20.22 1.91
CA GLN A 232 24.00 18.87 1.50
C GLN A 232 22.72 18.96 0.68
N ASN A 233 22.73 18.28 -0.47
CA ASN A 233 21.54 18.20 -1.32
C ASN A 233 20.64 17.09 -0.82
N GLU A 234 19.35 17.38 -0.71
CA GLU A 234 18.33 16.35 -0.50
C GLU A 234 18.40 15.37 -1.69
N PRO A 235 18.46 14.04 -1.43
CA PRO A 235 18.38 13.05 -2.50
C PRO A 235 17.07 13.18 -3.28
N SER A 236 17.06 12.82 -4.56
CA SER A 236 15.80 12.69 -5.29
C SER A 236 15.00 11.49 -4.75
N SER A 237 13.75 11.72 -4.36
CA SER A 237 12.76 10.65 -4.19
C SER A 237 11.99 10.47 -5.51
N PHE A 238 11.78 9.23 -5.91
CA PHE A 238 10.97 8.88 -7.07
C PHE A 238 9.99 7.77 -6.70
N TYR A 239 8.89 7.70 -7.44
CA TYR A 239 7.85 6.70 -7.31
C TYR A 239 7.56 6.09 -8.69
N PHE A 240 7.42 4.77 -8.74
CA PHE A 240 6.78 4.07 -9.85
C PHE A 240 5.96 2.89 -9.32
N GLY A 241 4.76 2.71 -9.89
CA GLY A 241 3.87 1.59 -9.64
C GLY A 241 3.74 0.76 -10.91
N VAL A 242 3.59 -0.56 -10.76
CA VAL A 242 3.36 -1.46 -11.89
C VAL A 242 2.03 -2.17 -11.67
N GLU A 243 1.12 -1.98 -12.61
CA GLU A 243 -0.15 -2.70 -12.68
C GLU A 243 0.07 -4.09 -13.30
N SER A 244 -0.56 -5.12 -12.75
CA SER A 244 -0.55 -6.45 -13.35
C SER A 244 -1.90 -6.72 -14.02
N ILE A 245 -1.85 -6.99 -15.31
CA ILE A 245 -2.95 -7.61 -16.04
C ILE A 245 -2.84 -9.11 -15.75
N VAL A 246 -3.76 -9.67 -14.98
CA VAL A 246 -3.80 -11.11 -14.75
C VAL A 246 -4.01 -11.79 -16.11
N SER A 247 -3.01 -12.55 -16.55
CA SER A 247 -3.05 -13.33 -17.78
C SER A 247 -3.91 -14.57 -17.58
N ASN A 248 -5.21 -14.50 -17.87
CA ASN A 248 -5.87 -15.46 -18.77
C ASN A 248 -7.32 -15.04 -19.12
N PRO A 249 -7.56 -14.39 -20.27
CA PRO A 249 -8.91 -14.11 -20.72
C PRO A 249 -9.60 -15.28 -21.47
N PHE A 250 -8.96 -16.45 -21.64
CA PHE A 250 -9.56 -17.57 -22.38
C PHE A 250 -9.27 -18.95 -21.75
N PRO A 251 -10.29 -19.80 -21.48
CA PRO A 251 -10.12 -21.24 -21.50
C PRO A 251 -9.89 -21.77 -22.92
#